data_AF-A0A3D1K782-F1
#
_entry.id   AF-A0A3D1K782-F1
#
_cell.length_a   1.000
_cell.length_b   1.000
_cell.length_c   1.000
_cell.angle_alpha   90.00
_cell.angle_beta   90.00
_cell.angle_gamma   90.00
#
_symmetry.space_group_name_H-M   'P 1'
#
loop_
_entity.id
_entity.type
_entity.pdbx_description
1 polymer ?
#
loop_
_entity_poly.entity_id
_entity_poly.type
_entity_poly.pdbx_seq_one_letter_code
_entity_poly.pdbx_strand_id
1 'polypeptide(L)'
;MLDFILSNARKLIVAVIGFTVLLIGILMIVLPGPAIVFIPLGIGILAIEFIWARKLLQKMKDNIPFKRKPPGKDDGEGQLKP
;
A
#
# COMPACT_ATOMS: atom_id res chain seq x y z
N MET A 1 -1.61 -21.69 -13.75
CA MET A 1 -2.05 -20.60 -14.66
C MET A 1 -3.03 -19.65 -13.98
N LEU A 2 -3.96 -20.15 -13.15
CA LEU A 2 -4.86 -19.35 -12.32
C LEU A 2 -4.17 -18.66 -11.13
N ASP A 3 -3.05 -19.21 -10.64
CA ASP A 3 -2.28 -18.64 -9.51
C ASP A 3 -1.61 -17.31 -9.85
N PHE A 4 -1.17 -17.16 -11.11
CA PHE A 4 -0.60 -15.91 -11.63
C PHE A 4 -1.68 -14.82 -11.73
N ILE A 5 -2.92 -15.22 -12.00
CA ILE A 5 -4.09 -14.32 -12.01
C ILE A 5 -4.40 -13.86 -10.59
N LEU A 6 -4.36 -14.72 -9.57
CA LEU A 6 -4.64 -14.33 -8.19
C LEU A 6 -3.59 -13.37 -7.61
N SER A 7 -2.30 -13.57 -7.93
CA SER A 7 -1.22 -12.67 -7.50
C SER A 7 -1.22 -11.33 -8.24
N ASN A 8 -1.56 -11.34 -9.53
CA ASN A 8 -1.59 -10.13 -10.35
C ASN A 8 -2.91 -9.38 -10.26
N ALA A 9 -4.02 -10.04 -9.92
CA ALA A 9 -5.31 -9.42 -9.72
C ALA A 9 -5.21 -8.25 -8.75
N ARG A 10 -4.44 -8.37 -7.67
CA ARG A 10 -4.19 -7.24 -6.75
C ARG A 10 -3.51 -6.05 -7.42
N LYS A 11 -2.47 -6.28 -8.23
CA LYS A 11 -1.78 -5.19 -8.95
C LYS A 11 -2.66 -4.59 -10.04
N LEU A 12 -3.43 -5.43 -10.72
CA LEU A 12 -4.33 -5.04 -11.81
C LEU A 12 -5.51 -4.23 -11.28
N ILE A 13 -6.09 -4.64 -10.14
CA ILE A 13 -7.10 -3.86 -9.42
C ILE A 13 -6.52 -2.50 -9.00
N VAL A 14 -5.31 -2.44 -8.44
CA VAL A 14 -4.67 -1.16 -8.08
C VAL A 14 -4.41 -0.28 -9.32
N ALA A 15 -3.95 -0.86 -10.42
CA ALA A 15 -3.74 -0.12 -11.67
C ALA A 15 -5.06 0.43 -12.24
N VAL A 16 -6.12 -0.38 -12.22
CA VAL A 16 -7.45 0.02 -12.70
C VAL A 16 -8.03 1.14 -11.83
N ILE A 17 -7.89 1.06 -10.51
CA ILE A 17 -8.37 2.11 -9.60
C ILE A 17 -7.56 3.39 -9.77
N GLY A 18 -6.23 3.32 -9.82
CA GLY A 18 -5.39 4.48 -10.09
C GLY A 18 -5.73 5.13 -11.44
N PHE A 19 -6.04 4.33 -12.45
CA PHE A 19 -6.44 4.81 -13.77
C PHE A 19 -7.83 5.47 -13.77
N THR A 20 -8.81 4.93 -13.03
CA THR A 20 -10.11 5.59 -12.89
C THR A 20 -10.01 6.90 -12.13
N VAL A 21 -9.16 6.99 -11.09
CA VAL A 21 -8.87 8.26 -10.39
C VAL A 21 -8.28 9.28 -11.36
N LEU A 22 -7.30 8.87 -12.17
CA LEU A 22 -6.66 9.73 -13.16
C LEU A 22 -7.69 10.25 -14.17
N LEU A 23 -8.55 9.36 -14.70
CA LEU A 23 -9.63 9.73 -15.62
C LEU A 23 -10.60 10.73 -14.98
N ILE A 24 -10.98 10.54 -13.72
CA ILE A 24 -11.86 11.45 -12.99
C ILE A 24 -11.21 12.82 -12.79
N GLY A 25 -9.92 12.85 -12.45
CA GLY A 25 -9.15 14.09 -12.35
C GLY A 25 -9.07 14.83 -13.69
N ILE A 26 -8.93 14.10 -14.80
CA ILE A 26 -8.95 14.66 -16.16
C ILE A 26 -10.36 15.19 -16.51
N LEU A 27 -11.42 14.45 -16.19
CA LEU A 27 -12.81 14.89 -16.41
C LEU A 27 -13.12 16.21 -15.70
N MET A 28 -12.58 16.42 -14.49
CA MET A 28 -12.74 17.68 -13.74
C MET A 28 -12.10 18.89 -14.45
N ILE A 29 -11.03 18.67 -15.21
CA ILE A 29 -10.40 19.75 -16.02
C ILE A 29 -11.27 20.08 -17.24
N VAL A 30 -11.95 19.09 -17.81
CA VAL A 30 -12.67 19.21 -19.10
C VAL A 30 -14.10 19.73 -18.93
N LEU A 31 -14.80 19.46 -17.82
CA LEU A 31 -16.20 19.89 -17.63
C LEU A 31 -16.36 20.90 -16.47
N PRO A 32 -16.22 22.21 -16.73
CA PRO A 32 -16.60 23.25 -15.76
C PRO A 32 -18.14 23.37 -15.73
N GLY A 33 -18.83 22.43 -15.09
CA GLY A 33 -20.30 22.39 -15.09
C GLY A 33 -20.96 21.43 -14.09
N PRO A 34 -20.43 20.20 -13.87
CA PRO A 34 -21.06 19.22 -12.99
C PRO A 34 -20.25 18.93 -11.72
N ALA A 35 -19.48 19.89 -11.19
CA ALA A 35 -18.55 19.69 -10.06
C ALA A 35 -19.18 19.02 -8.82
N ILE A 36 -20.48 19.21 -8.58
CA ILE A 36 -21.22 18.66 -7.44
C ILE A 36 -21.28 17.13 -7.47
N VAL A 37 -21.32 16.50 -8.64
CA VAL A 37 -21.32 15.04 -8.77
C VAL A 37 -19.91 14.47 -8.53
N PHE A 38 -18.89 15.21 -8.97
CA PHE A 38 -17.50 14.77 -8.91
C PHE A 38 -16.87 14.86 -7.51
N ILE A 39 -17.36 15.75 -6.63
CA ILE A 39 -16.87 15.86 -5.25
C ILE A 39 -17.11 14.57 -4.44
N PRO A 40 -18.35 14.08 -4.27
CA PRO A 40 -18.60 12.83 -3.54
C PRO A 40 -18.01 11.62 -4.29
N LEU A 41 -18.00 11.63 -5.63
CA LEU A 41 -17.36 10.58 -6.43
C LEU A 41 -15.85 10.51 -6.18
N GLY A 42 -15.18 11.65 -6.21
CA GLY A 42 -13.74 11.78 -5.94
C GLY A 42 -13.39 11.36 -4.51
N ILE A 43 -14.18 11.77 -3.51
CA ILE A 43 -13.97 11.37 -2.11
C ILE A 43 -14.17 9.86 -1.92
N GLY A 44 -15.20 9.27 -2.53
CA GLY A 44 -15.45 7.83 -2.46
C GLY A 44 -14.30 7.01 -3.04
N ILE A 45 -13.75 7.47 -4.16
CA ILE A 45 -12.59 6.85 -4.80
C ILE A 45 -11.30 7.09 -4.01
N LEU A 46 -11.07 8.30 -3.51
CA LEU A 46 -9.92 8.58 -2.63
C LEU A 46 -9.95 7.68 -1.39
N ALA A 47 -11.11 7.45 -0.79
CA ALA A 47 -11.26 6.57 0.38
C ALA A 47 -10.87 5.11 0.05
N ILE A 48 -11.29 4.60 -1.11
CA ILE A 48 -10.95 3.26 -1.59
C ILE A 48 -9.44 3.16 -1.86
N GLU A 49 -8.87 4.14 -2.57
CA GLU A 49 -7.42 4.21 -2.86
C GLU A 49 -6.58 4.30 -1.58
N PHE A 50 -6.97 5.10 -0.60
CA PHE A 50 -6.22 5.28 0.66
C PHE A 50 -6.08 3.97 1.45
N ILE A 51 -7.13 3.16 1.49
CA ILE A 51 -7.12 1.85 2.15
C ILE A 51 -6.11 0.92 1.47
N TRP A 52 -6.01 0.99 0.14
CA TRP A 52 -5.08 0.19 -0.64
C TRP A 52 -3.65 0.71 -0.59
N ALA A 53 -3.44 2.02 -0.59
CA ALA A 53 -2.14 2.65 -0.38
C ALA A 53 -1.53 2.27 0.97
N ARG A 54 -2.33 2.28 2.05
CA ARG A 54 -1.90 1.77 3.37
C ARG A 54 -1.49 0.31 3.31
N LYS A 55 -2.25 -0.52 2.60
CA LYS A 55 -1.97 -1.96 2.45
C LYS A 55 -0.68 -2.21 1.66
N LEU A 56 -0.37 -1.37 0.68
CA LEU A 56 0.87 -1.43 -0.09
C LEU A 56 2.07 -0.97 0.75
N LEU A 57 1.93 0.13 1.49
CA LEU A 57 2.94 0.61 2.45
C LEU A 57 3.26 -0.43 3.52
N GLN A 58 2.24 -1.09 4.07
CA GLN A 58 2.42 -2.19 5.02
C GLN A 58 3.24 -3.33 4.39
N LYS A 59 2.89 -3.72 3.16
CA LYS A 59 3.59 -4.78 2.43
C LYS A 59 5.05 -4.40 2.11
N MET A 60 5.33 -3.13 1.84
CA MET A 60 6.71 -2.64 1.69
C MET A 60 7.47 -2.67 3.01
N LYS A 61 6.82 -2.32 4.12
CA LYS A 61 7.43 -2.34 5.45
C LYS A 61 7.78 -3.76 5.91
N ASP A 62 6.97 -4.76 5.57
CA ASP A 62 7.26 -6.17 5.85
C ASP A 62 8.53 -6.67 5.12
N ASN A 63 8.92 -6.02 4.01
CA ASN A 63 10.16 -6.34 3.28
C ASN A 63 11.39 -5.60 3.82
N ILE A 64 11.25 -4.83 4.90
CA ILE A 64 12.40 -4.25 5.62
C ILE A 64 12.65 -5.17 6.82
N PRO A 65 13.54 -6.18 6.71
CA PRO A 65 13.97 -6.94 7.88
C PRO A 65 14.77 -6.00 8.76
N PHE A 66 14.09 -5.30 9.68
CA PHE A 66 14.73 -4.60 10.78
C PHE A 66 15.26 -5.69 11.73
N LYS A 67 16.36 -6.32 11.32
CA LYS A 67 17.08 -7.33 12.08
C LYS A 67 17.76 -6.60 13.23
N ARG A 68 16.98 -6.25 14.26
CA ARG A 68 17.53 -5.83 15.54
C ARG A 68 18.25 -7.05 16.11
N LYS A 69 19.58 -7.07 15.96
CA LYS A 69 20.42 -7.97 16.73
C LYS A 69 20.12 -7.65 18.20
N PRO A 70 19.64 -8.60 19.01
CA PRO A 70 19.42 -8.34 20.43
C PRO A 70 20.77 -7.94 21.06
N PRO A 71 20.76 -6.98 22.01
CA PRO A 71 21.98 -6.57 22.71
C PRO A 71 22.59 -7.80 23.37
N GLY A 72 23.92 -7.88 23.27
CA GLY A 72 24.74 -9.01 23.68
C GLY A 72 24.26 -9.62 24.99
N LYS A 73 23.96 -10.91 24.93
CA LYS A 73 24.07 -11.74 26.11
C LYS A 73 25.57 -11.89 26.31
N ASP A 74 26.13 -11.01 27.14
CA ASP A 74 27.45 -11.19 27.73
C ASP A 74 27.28 -12.28 28.80
N ASP A 75 27.09 -13.50 28.32
CA ASP A 75 27.16 -14.70 29.11
C ASP A 75 28.60 -14.87 29.55
N GLY A 76 28.91 -14.34 30.73
CA GLY A 76 30.11 -14.65 31.51
C GLY A 76 30.27 -16.14 31.86
N GLU A 77 29.79 -17.06 31.01
CA GLU A 77 29.93 -18.51 31.03
C GLU A 77 31.37 -18.99 30.71
N GLY A 78 32.35 -18.08 30.75
CA GLY A 78 33.76 -18.39 30.51
C GLY A 78 34.69 -18.36 31.74
N GLN A 79 34.25 -17.91 32.93
CA GLN A 79 35.23 -17.60 34.00
C GLN A 79 34.81 -17.93 35.45
N LEU A 80 34.23 -19.11 35.70
CA LEU A 80 34.38 -19.76 37.01
C LEU A 80 34.31 -21.29 36.87
N LYS A 81 35.47 -21.85 36.50
CA LYS A 81 35.89 -23.24 36.71
C LYS A 81 37.41 -23.22 36.76
N PRO A 82 38.11 -24.00 37.59
CA PRO A 82 37.67 -24.98 38.59
C PRO A 82 37.54 -24.43 40.02
#